data_AF-A0A9K3PD51-F1
#
_entry.id   AF-A0A9K3PD51-F1
#
_cell.length_a   1.000
_cell.length_b   1.000
_cell.length_c   1.000
_cell.angle_alpha   90.00
_cell.angle_beta   90.00
_cell.angle_gamma   90.00
#
_symmetry.space_group_name_H-M   'P 1'
#
loop_
_entity.id
_entity.type
_entity.pdbx_description
1 polymer ?
#
loop_
_entity_poly.entity_id
_entity_poly.type
_entity_poly.pdbx_seq_one_letter_code
_entity_poly.pdbx_strand_id
1 'polypeptide(L)'
;MMATAPSTNDHGNCSNCSSNNNNNPRSCILQVGVCTGRLCELANTHPAFISNLTDRTTTTAKDSAFHTLTSTDHLVTTIADLFVSLWLTSRVLKLNLIVAIQNKLKLNGKKYPVEHCKGKAGKYTQYSHLTGITKTNQVTEVAKEDDDEDNNKSISSTPSTVTHQDPSQNTSTTTNTIPEWRTVLTLSQVTMEIPRLANTIASFAEDRLWTRYHTPRNLVMALLGEVGELSELLQFKGDDHEDYNLQQQQPFDLVLSLERKELDKLSQELADVSIYLLRLATVCDVVSPLCEALDGMTTESKED
;
A
#
# COMPACT_ATOMS: atom_id res chain seq x y z
N MET A 1 56.58 5.56 5.40
CA MET A 1 55.63 4.53 4.95
C MET A 1 54.26 5.17 4.85
N MET A 2 53.91 5.62 3.63
CA MET A 2 52.57 6.09 3.29
C MET A 2 51.71 4.87 2.98
N ALA A 3 50.53 4.76 3.60
CA ALA A 3 49.50 3.83 3.17
C ALA A 3 48.26 4.66 2.80
N THR A 4 48.01 4.71 1.50
CA THR A 4 46.84 5.30 0.83
C THR A 4 45.58 4.51 1.15
N ALA A 5 44.49 5.20 1.49
CA ALA A 5 43.15 4.62 1.59
C ALA A 5 42.58 4.35 0.19
N PRO A 6 41.86 3.23 -0.05
CA PRO A 6 41.16 3.03 -1.30
C PRO A 6 39.83 3.78 -1.30
N SER A 7 39.59 4.56 -2.35
CA SER A 7 38.28 5.11 -2.68
C SER A 7 37.38 4.00 -3.23
N THR A 8 36.20 3.83 -2.66
CA THR A 8 35.13 3.03 -3.27
C THR A 8 33.93 3.94 -3.51
N ASN A 9 33.93 4.57 -4.69
CA ASN A 9 32.68 4.92 -5.36
C ASN A 9 32.12 3.61 -5.91
N ASP A 10 31.11 3.07 -5.26
CA ASP A 10 30.31 1.98 -5.80
C ASP A 10 28.84 2.32 -5.53
N HIS A 11 28.28 3.16 -6.41
CA HIS A 11 26.83 3.30 -6.53
C HIS A 11 26.33 2.04 -7.26
N GLY A 12 26.13 0.99 -6.46
CA GLY A 12 25.56 -0.28 -6.91
C GLY A 12 24.15 -0.05 -7.45
N ASN A 13 24.06 -0.04 -8.77
CA ASN A 13 22.81 -0.16 -9.51
C ASN A 13 22.22 -1.56 -9.21
N CYS A 14 21.31 -1.65 -8.24
CA CYS A 14 20.60 -2.88 -7.88
C CYS A 14 19.48 -3.15 -8.90
N SER A 15 19.83 -3.40 -10.16
CA SER A 15 18.86 -3.78 -11.21
C SER A 15 18.71 -5.28 -11.39
N ASN A 16 19.32 -6.12 -10.54
CA ASN A 16 19.24 -7.58 -10.64
C ASN A 16 18.75 -8.20 -9.33
N CYS A 17 17.48 -8.00 -9.01
CA CYS A 17 16.77 -8.79 -8.01
C CYS A 17 16.11 -9.98 -8.73
N SER A 18 16.69 -11.19 -8.56
CA SER A 18 16.27 -12.45 -9.19
C SER A 18 14.75 -12.67 -9.25
N SER A 19 14.25 -12.96 -10.46
CA SER A 19 12.84 -13.17 -10.84
C SER A 19 12.08 -14.27 -10.07
N ASN A 20 12.74 -15.06 -9.21
CA ASN A 20 12.10 -16.12 -8.43
C ASN A 20 11.45 -15.64 -7.12
N ASN A 21 11.77 -14.44 -6.63
CA ASN A 21 11.28 -13.95 -5.33
C ASN A 21 10.02 -13.07 -5.41
N ASN A 22 9.59 -12.67 -6.60
CA ASN A 22 8.47 -11.74 -6.81
C ASN A 22 7.08 -12.35 -6.55
N ASN A 23 7.00 -13.64 -6.23
CA ASN A 23 5.75 -14.34 -5.95
C ASN A 23 5.54 -14.63 -4.45
N ASN A 24 6.49 -14.26 -3.58
CA ASN A 24 6.39 -14.45 -2.14
C ASN A 24 6.01 -13.14 -1.45
N PRO A 25 4.88 -13.08 -0.72
CA PRO A 25 4.42 -11.83 -0.11
C PRO A 25 5.39 -11.31 0.96
N ARG A 26 6.13 -12.20 1.66
CA ARG A 26 7.17 -11.79 2.62
C ARG A 26 8.34 -11.12 1.88
N SER A 27 8.80 -11.69 0.78
CA SER A 27 9.85 -11.10 -0.06
C SER A 27 9.44 -9.73 -0.61
N CYS A 28 8.18 -9.58 -1.05
CA CYS A 28 7.66 -8.30 -1.52
C CYS A 28 7.62 -7.24 -0.40
N ILE A 29 7.15 -7.60 0.81
CA ILE A 29 7.13 -6.66 1.95
C ILE A 29 8.55 -6.28 2.38
N LEU A 30 9.51 -7.21 2.37
CA LEU A 30 10.91 -6.87 2.62
C LEU A 30 11.46 -5.89 1.58
N GLN A 31 11.08 -6.02 0.32
CA GLN A 31 11.44 -5.06 -0.72
C GLN A 31 10.81 -3.68 -0.48
N VAL A 32 9.55 -3.61 -0.01
CA VAL A 32 8.94 -2.36 0.48
C VAL A 32 9.78 -1.75 1.59
N GLY A 33 10.27 -2.56 2.54
CA GLY A 33 11.20 -2.14 3.59
C GLY A 33 12.52 -1.60 3.07
N VAL A 34 13.16 -2.28 2.12
CA VAL A 34 14.42 -1.84 1.48
C VAL A 34 14.25 -0.48 0.80
N CYS A 35 13.21 -0.32 -0.03
CA CYS A 35 12.94 0.93 -0.73
C CYS A 35 12.60 2.06 0.27
N THR A 36 11.88 1.74 1.35
CA THR A 36 11.61 2.69 2.44
C THR A 36 12.90 3.12 3.16
N GLY A 37 13.83 2.20 3.38
CA GLY A 37 15.15 2.51 3.95
C GLY A 37 15.95 3.49 3.11
N ARG A 38 15.97 3.31 1.78
CA ARG A 38 16.58 4.27 0.84
C ARG A 38 15.92 5.65 0.91
N LEU A 39 14.60 5.69 1.04
CA LEU A 39 13.85 6.93 1.21
C LEU A 39 14.18 7.63 2.54
N CYS A 40 14.38 6.87 3.62
CA CYS A 40 14.87 7.39 4.91
C CYS A 40 16.28 7.97 4.80
N GLU A 41 17.18 7.31 4.06
CA GLU A 41 18.52 7.82 3.76
C GLU A 41 18.45 9.15 3.01
N LEU A 42 17.64 9.23 1.94
CA LEU A 42 17.37 10.46 1.21
C LEU A 42 16.83 11.58 2.12
N ALA A 43 15.88 11.26 3.00
CA ALA A 43 15.30 12.22 3.93
C ALA A 43 16.28 12.76 4.98
N ASN A 44 17.35 12.02 5.26
CA ASN A 44 18.41 12.41 6.19
C ASN A 44 19.58 13.14 5.50
N THR A 45 19.83 12.86 4.23
CA THR A 45 21.01 13.37 3.51
C THR A 45 20.68 14.57 2.63
N HIS A 46 19.46 14.68 2.12
CA HIS A 46 19.15 15.69 1.11
C HIS A 46 18.66 17.03 1.71
N PRO A 47 19.29 18.18 1.37
CA PRO A 47 18.89 19.49 1.89
C PRO A 47 17.42 19.84 1.65
N ALA A 48 16.80 19.39 0.54
CA ALA A 48 15.39 19.64 0.25
C ALA A 48 14.41 18.95 1.24
N PHE A 49 14.87 17.93 1.97
CA PHE A 49 14.12 17.33 3.09
C PHE A 49 14.41 18.02 4.43
N ILE A 50 15.52 18.77 4.52
CA ILE A 50 16.01 19.40 5.75
C ILE A 50 15.50 20.84 5.87
N SER A 51 15.57 21.64 4.80
CA SER A 51 14.95 22.96 4.77
C SER A 51 13.50 22.82 4.33
N ASN A 52 12.57 23.31 5.15
CA ASN A 52 11.21 23.57 4.67
C ASN A 52 11.32 24.35 3.35
N LEU A 53 10.65 23.87 2.30
CA LEU A 53 10.67 24.33 0.90
C LEU A 53 10.21 25.80 0.70
N THR A 54 10.59 26.72 1.58
CA THR A 54 10.17 28.13 1.59
C THR A 54 11.26 29.12 1.22
N ASP A 55 12.53 28.71 1.08
CA ASP A 55 13.60 29.64 0.74
C ASP A 55 14.26 29.29 -0.61
N ARG A 56 13.57 29.64 -1.70
CA ARG A 56 14.13 29.66 -3.07
C ARG A 56 14.79 31.00 -3.40
N THR A 57 15.37 31.69 -2.41
CA THR A 57 16.19 32.87 -2.67
C THR A 57 17.61 32.67 -2.19
N THR A 58 18.56 32.82 -3.12
CA THR A 58 20.02 32.99 -2.90
C THR A 58 20.92 31.75 -2.77
N THR A 59 21.04 30.94 -3.84
CA THR A 59 22.32 30.27 -4.13
C THR A 59 22.54 30.15 -5.65
N THR A 60 23.80 30.26 -6.07
CA THR A 60 24.27 30.33 -7.47
C THR A 60 23.65 29.27 -8.40
N ALA A 61 23.11 29.73 -9.53
CA ALA A 61 22.09 29.04 -10.33
C ALA A 61 22.53 27.79 -11.13
N LYS A 62 23.84 27.53 -11.31
CA LYS A 62 24.32 26.39 -12.13
C LYS A 62 24.60 25.12 -11.32
N ASP A 63 25.28 25.24 -10.18
CA ASP A 63 25.59 24.08 -9.32
C ASP A 63 24.38 23.67 -8.48
N SER A 64 23.55 24.65 -8.08
CA SER A 64 22.28 24.40 -7.40
C SER A 64 21.29 23.66 -8.30
N ALA A 65 21.17 24.03 -9.58
CA ALA A 65 20.24 23.37 -10.50
C ALA A 65 20.63 21.92 -10.79
N PHE A 66 21.91 21.64 -11.00
CA PHE A 66 22.39 20.27 -11.27
C PHE A 66 22.20 19.33 -10.07
N HIS A 67 22.55 19.78 -8.86
CA HIS A 67 22.33 19.00 -7.63
C HIS A 67 20.84 18.86 -7.28
N THR A 68 20.02 19.86 -7.60
CA THR A 68 18.56 19.80 -7.41
C THR A 68 17.92 18.83 -8.41
N LEU A 69 18.37 18.81 -9.68
CA LEU A 69 17.90 17.84 -10.68
C LEU A 69 18.25 16.41 -10.27
N THR A 70 19.53 16.13 -9.97
CA THR A 70 19.99 14.78 -9.60
C THR A 70 19.31 14.24 -8.34
N SER A 71 19.01 15.11 -7.37
CA SER A 71 18.25 14.68 -6.21
C SER A 71 16.77 14.44 -6.50
N THR A 72 16.17 15.21 -7.41
CA THR A 72 14.75 15.03 -7.76
C THR A 72 14.59 13.72 -8.53
N ASP A 73 15.52 13.43 -9.45
CA ASP A 73 15.56 12.16 -10.17
C ASP A 73 15.71 10.98 -9.21
N HIS A 74 16.66 11.06 -8.26
CA HIS A 74 16.85 9.98 -7.30
C HIS A 74 15.63 9.79 -6.36
N LEU A 75 14.97 10.88 -5.96
CA LEU A 75 13.72 10.81 -5.21
C LEU A 75 12.62 10.13 -6.02
N VAL A 76 12.45 10.54 -7.28
CA VAL A 76 11.45 9.97 -8.20
C VAL A 76 11.69 8.49 -8.40
N THR A 77 12.93 8.07 -8.70
CA THR A 77 13.30 6.66 -8.84
C THR A 77 12.99 5.88 -7.55
N THR A 78 13.34 6.43 -6.38
CA THR A 78 13.11 5.73 -5.10
C THR A 78 11.62 5.60 -4.77
N ILE A 79 10.80 6.63 -5.05
CA ILE A 79 9.34 6.59 -4.89
C ILE A 79 8.74 5.59 -5.90
N ALA A 80 9.21 5.57 -7.14
CA ALA A 80 8.75 4.64 -8.17
C ALA A 80 9.06 3.18 -7.79
N ASP A 81 10.30 2.88 -7.36
CA ASP A 81 10.70 1.55 -6.88
C ASP A 81 9.84 1.08 -5.71
N LEU A 82 9.56 1.97 -4.76
CA LEU A 82 8.69 1.68 -3.62
C LEU A 82 7.25 1.43 -4.08
N PHE A 83 6.74 2.23 -5.01
CA PHE A 83 5.39 2.06 -5.56
C PHE A 83 5.24 0.74 -6.33
N VAL A 84 6.24 0.37 -7.15
CA VAL A 84 6.29 -0.93 -7.82
C VAL A 84 6.30 -2.06 -6.81
N SER A 85 7.05 -1.93 -5.72
CA SER A 85 7.09 -2.92 -4.63
C SER A 85 5.73 -3.07 -3.94
N LEU A 86 5.01 -1.97 -3.69
CA LEU A 86 3.65 -1.98 -3.15
C LEU A 86 2.66 -2.63 -4.13
N TRP A 87 2.77 -2.31 -5.41
CA TRP A 87 1.96 -2.93 -6.46
C TRP A 87 2.21 -4.43 -6.55
N LEU A 88 3.47 -4.88 -6.60
CA LEU A 88 3.83 -6.31 -6.58
C LEU A 88 3.27 -7.00 -5.33
N THR A 89 3.40 -6.37 -4.16
CA THR A 89 2.83 -6.87 -2.91
C THR A 89 1.31 -7.04 -3.02
N SER A 90 0.60 -6.03 -3.56
CA SER A 90 -0.85 -6.10 -3.79
C SER A 90 -1.24 -7.25 -4.73
N ARG A 91 -0.43 -7.48 -5.79
CA ARG A 91 -0.67 -8.55 -6.76
C ARG A 91 -0.51 -9.92 -6.14
N VAL A 92 0.56 -10.15 -5.39
CA VAL A 92 0.82 -11.42 -4.74
C VAL A 92 -0.27 -11.72 -3.71
N LEU A 93 -0.67 -10.73 -2.91
CA LEU A 93 -1.75 -10.85 -1.93
C LEU A 93 -3.15 -10.93 -2.56
N LYS A 94 -3.28 -10.73 -3.88
CA LYS A 94 -4.55 -10.63 -4.60
C LYS A 94 -5.47 -9.55 -3.99
N LEU A 95 -4.91 -8.38 -3.75
CA LEU A 95 -5.61 -7.20 -3.22
C LEU A 95 -5.64 -6.10 -4.28
N ASN A 96 -6.81 -5.50 -4.46
CA ASN A 96 -6.98 -4.32 -5.30
C ASN A 96 -6.44 -3.09 -4.57
N LEU A 97 -5.25 -2.63 -4.94
CA LEU A 97 -4.56 -1.51 -4.28
C LEU A 97 -5.38 -0.20 -4.29
N ILE A 98 -6.09 0.07 -5.39
CA ILE A 98 -6.90 1.29 -5.53
C ILE A 98 -8.09 1.25 -4.57
N VAL A 99 -8.80 0.12 -4.51
CA VAL A 99 -9.91 -0.10 -3.58
C VAL A 99 -9.43 -0.05 -2.13
N ALA A 100 -8.26 -0.62 -1.84
CA ALA A 100 -7.65 -0.57 -0.51
C ALA A 100 -7.41 0.88 -0.05
N ILE A 101 -6.77 1.71 -0.89
CA ILE A 101 -6.52 3.13 -0.63
C ILE A 101 -7.84 3.90 -0.41
N GLN A 102 -8.82 3.70 -1.29
CA GLN A 102 -10.12 4.36 -1.18
C GLN A 102 -10.86 3.98 0.11
N ASN A 103 -10.88 2.70 0.47
CA ASN A 103 -11.52 2.22 1.69
C ASN A 103 -10.80 2.74 2.94
N LYS A 104 -9.46 2.79 2.92
CA LYS A 104 -8.68 3.36 4.02
C LYS A 104 -8.93 4.86 4.17
N LEU A 105 -9.03 5.62 3.08
CA LEU A 105 -9.41 7.04 3.12
C LEU A 105 -10.82 7.26 3.69
N LYS A 106 -11.81 6.44 3.30
CA LYS A 106 -13.17 6.49 3.87
C LYS A 106 -13.15 6.21 5.38
N LEU A 107 -12.44 5.17 5.81
CA LEU A 107 -12.28 4.83 7.22
C LEU A 107 -11.57 5.94 8.00
N ASN A 108 -10.50 6.50 7.44
CA ASN A 108 -9.77 7.62 8.03
C ASN A 108 -10.66 8.88 8.12
N GLY A 109 -11.57 9.09 7.18
CA GLY A 109 -12.60 10.14 7.25
C GLY A 109 -13.48 10.01 8.49
N LYS A 110 -13.89 8.79 8.83
CA LYS A 110 -14.66 8.49 10.05
C LYS A 110 -13.80 8.60 11.31
N LYS A 111 -12.55 8.13 11.28
CA LYS A 111 -11.60 8.23 12.42
C LYS A 111 -11.25 9.67 12.78
N TYR A 112 -11.20 10.54 11.77
CA TYR A 112 -10.78 11.93 11.91
C TYR A 112 -11.84 12.89 11.37
N PRO A 113 -12.97 13.09 12.07
CA PRO A 113 -13.99 14.03 11.63
C PRO A 113 -13.46 15.47 11.63
N VAL A 114 -13.69 16.20 10.54
CA VAL A 114 -13.08 17.52 10.28
C VAL A 114 -13.40 18.50 11.42
N GLU A 115 -14.66 18.52 11.86
CA GLU A 115 -15.17 19.37 12.93
C GLU A 115 -14.45 19.18 14.28
N HIS A 116 -13.82 18.03 14.49
CA HIS A 116 -13.15 17.70 15.75
C HIS A 116 -11.62 17.77 15.68
N CYS A 117 -11.03 17.45 14.52
CA CYS A 117 -9.58 17.34 14.36
C CYS A 117 -8.90 18.47 13.58
N LYS A 118 -9.67 19.43 13.02
CA LYS A 118 -9.11 20.52 12.22
C LYS A 118 -8.01 21.28 12.97
N GLY A 119 -6.82 21.35 12.37
CA GLY A 119 -5.64 22.02 12.91
C GLY A 119 -4.93 21.27 14.03
N LYS A 120 -5.32 20.03 14.35
CA LYS A 120 -4.75 19.21 15.44
C LYS A 120 -4.09 17.95 14.88
N ALA A 121 -2.87 17.64 15.31
CA ALA A 121 -2.12 16.42 14.95
C ALA A 121 -2.38 15.23 15.91
N GLY A 122 -3.48 15.25 16.66
CA GLY A 122 -3.81 14.20 17.62
C GLY A 122 -4.17 12.88 16.93
N LYS A 123 -3.80 11.75 17.55
CA LYS A 123 -4.21 10.41 17.09
C LYS A 123 -5.73 10.25 17.18
N TYR A 124 -6.31 9.43 16.30
CA TYR A 124 -7.77 9.19 16.28
C TYR A 124 -8.33 8.68 17.60
N THR A 125 -7.50 8.06 18.45
CA THR A 125 -7.89 7.59 19.79
C THR A 125 -8.44 8.71 20.67
N GLN A 126 -8.11 9.96 20.39
CA GLN A 126 -8.69 11.14 21.05
C GLN A 126 -10.16 11.37 20.68
N TYR A 127 -10.59 10.88 19.52
CA TYR A 127 -11.96 11.02 19.00
C TYR A 127 -12.76 9.72 19.06
N SER A 128 -12.18 8.62 19.55
CA SER A 128 -12.86 7.31 19.65
C SER A 128 -14.19 7.35 20.41
N HIS A 129 -14.29 8.21 21.43
CA HIS A 129 -15.53 8.41 22.20
C HIS A 129 -16.65 9.07 21.37
N LEU A 130 -16.30 9.80 20.31
CA LEU A 130 -17.25 10.45 19.39
C LEU A 130 -17.60 9.53 18.22
N THR A 131 -16.60 8.85 17.66
CA THR A 131 -16.74 8.07 16.42
C THR A 131 -17.13 6.62 16.67
N GLY A 132 -16.95 6.12 17.90
CA GLY A 132 -17.08 4.69 18.22
C GLY A 132 -15.96 3.82 17.66
N ILE A 133 -14.98 4.41 16.95
CA ILE A 133 -13.87 3.67 16.33
C ILE A 133 -12.72 3.57 17.32
N THR A 134 -12.34 2.34 17.63
CA THR A 134 -11.26 1.92 18.53
C THR A 134 -10.23 1.12 17.75
N LYS A 135 -9.15 0.69 18.41
CA LYS A 135 -8.13 -0.15 17.77
C LYS A 135 -8.67 -1.49 17.27
N THR A 136 -9.70 -2.05 17.92
CA THR A 136 -10.18 -3.42 17.69
C THR A 136 -11.36 -3.53 16.74
N ASN A 137 -12.02 -2.42 16.38
CA ASN A 137 -13.21 -2.39 15.51
C ASN A 137 -13.03 -1.47 14.28
N GLN A 138 -11.80 -1.37 13.77
CA GLN A 138 -11.49 -0.64 12.54
C GLN A 138 -11.97 -1.44 11.32
N VAL A 139 -13.25 -1.33 11.00
CA VAL A 139 -13.87 -2.05 9.88
C VAL A 139 -14.11 -1.07 8.73
N THR A 140 -13.58 -1.40 7.55
CA THR A 140 -14.01 -0.78 6.30
C THR A 140 -15.37 -1.36 5.94
N GLU A 141 -16.39 -0.52 5.68
CA GLU A 141 -17.66 -0.99 5.12
C GLU A 141 -17.39 -1.62 3.76
N VAL A 142 -17.10 -2.92 3.73
CA VAL A 142 -17.16 -3.73 2.52
C VAL A 142 -18.61 -4.16 2.37
N ALA A 143 -19.11 -4.12 1.14
CA ALA A 143 -20.45 -4.58 0.78
C ALA A 143 -20.75 -5.88 1.51
N LYS A 144 -21.93 -5.95 2.15
CA LYS A 144 -22.49 -7.19 2.67
C LYS A 144 -22.51 -8.18 1.50
N GLU A 145 -21.55 -9.09 1.47
CA GLU A 145 -21.77 -10.37 0.84
C GLU A 145 -22.67 -11.11 1.82
N ASP A 146 -23.85 -11.53 1.34
CA ASP A 146 -24.82 -12.30 2.11
C ASP A 146 -24.17 -13.63 2.51
N ASP A 147 -23.47 -13.64 3.64
CA ASP A 147 -23.15 -14.87 4.34
C ASP A 147 -24.46 -15.38 4.94
N ASP A 148 -25.20 -16.17 4.15
CA ASP A 148 -26.28 -17.03 4.62
C ASP A 148 -25.69 -18.02 5.64
N GLU A 149 -25.70 -17.60 6.90
CA GLU A 149 -25.38 -18.42 8.06
C GLU A 149 -26.58 -19.32 8.38
N ASP A 150 -26.86 -20.32 7.53
CA ASP A 150 -27.99 -21.23 7.73
C ASP A 150 -27.60 -22.36 8.70
N ASN A 151 -27.87 -22.08 9.98
CA ASN A 151 -27.62 -22.97 11.10
C ASN A 151 -28.76 -24.00 11.23
N ASN A 152 -28.43 -25.25 10.95
CA ASN A 152 -29.28 -26.43 11.02
C ASN A 152 -30.00 -26.55 12.39
N LYS A 153 -31.35 -26.55 12.37
CA LYS A 153 -32.16 -27.16 13.42
C LYS A 153 -33.24 -28.06 12.83
N SER A 154 -33.16 -29.31 13.24
CA SER A 154 -33.84 -30.46 12.67
C SER A 154 -35.26 -30.69 13.24
N ILE A 155 -36.09 -31.35 12.40
CA ILE A 155 -37.19 -32.30 12.69
C ILE A 155 -38.59 -31.72 13.02
N SER A 156 -39.55 -31.99 12.10
CA SER A 156 -40.75 -32.79 12.39
C SER A 156 -41.58 -33.08 11.13
N SER A 157 -41.98 -34.34 10.98
CA SER A 157 -42.67 -35.02 9.89
C SER A 157 -44.19 -34.80 9.80
N THR A 158 -44.76 -34.79 8.59
CA THR A 158 -45.85 -35.70 8.10
C THR A 158 -46.27 -35.37 6.64
N PRO A 159 -46.84 -36.32 5.87
CA PRO A 159 -46.87 -36.27 4.40
C PRO A 159 -48.27 -35.93 3.82
N SER A 160 -48.33 -35.29 2.64
CA SER A 160 -49.48 -35.37 1.73
C SER A 160 -49.15 -34.94 0.29
N THR A 161 -49.30 -35.93 -0.59
CA THR A 161 -49.91 -35.88 -1.94
C THR A 161 -49.28 -35.05 -3.07
N VAL A 162 -48.67 -35.83 -3.97
CA VAL A 162 -48.28 -35.62 -5.38
C VAL A 162 -49.13 -34.61 -6.16
N THR A 163 -48.46 -33.69 -6.85
CA THR A 163 -48.88 -33.25 -8.19
C THR A 163 -47.64 -32.98 -9.04
N HIS A 164 -47.50 -33.72 -10.14
CA HIS A 164 -46.46 -33.52 -11.15
C HIS A 164 -46.67 -32.20 -11.90
N GLN A 165 -45.63 -31.36 -11.96
CA GLN A 165 -45.39 -30.46 -13.08
C GLN A 165 -43.89 -30.12 -13.13
N ASP A 166 -43.24 -30.65 -14.16
CA ASP A 166 -41.90 -30.27 -14.60
C ASP A 166 -42.06 -29.10 -15.59
N PRO A 167 -41.38 -27.98 -15.35
CA PRO A 167 -40.57 -27.41 -16.41
C PRO A 167 -39.20 -26.99 -15.91
N SER A 168 -38.20 -27.83 -16.20
CA SER A 168 -36.90 -27.51 -16.76
C SER A 168 -36.39 -26.06 -16.61
N GLN A 169 -35.30 -25.96 -15.84
CA GLN A 169 -34.25 -24.92 -15.90
C GLN A 169 -34.57 -23.56 -15.29
N ASN A 170 -34.55 -23.52 -13.96
CA ASN A 170 -33.99 -22.39 -13.23
C ASN A 170 -32.59 -22.79 -12.73
N THR A 171 -31.59 -22.73 -13.62
CA THR A 171 -30.20 -22.68 -13.18
C THR A 171 -29.97 -21.27 -12.67
N SER A 172 -30.01 -21.07 -11.36
CA SER A 172 -29.35 -19.95 -10.69
C SER A 172 -27.86 -20.07 -11.01
N THR A 173 -27.47 -19.49 -12.15
CA THR A 173 -26.07 -19.27 -12.49
C THR A 173 -25.57 -18.21 -11.54
N THR A 174 -25.13 -18.62 -10.35
CA THR A 174 -24.27 -17.81 -9.50
C THR A 174 -23.02 -17.55 -10.32
N THR A 175 -22.98 -16.42 -11.04
CA THR A 175 -21.78 -15.99 -11.71
C THR A 175 -20.76 -15.76 -10.59
N ASN A 176 -19.83 -16.71 -10.43
CA ASN A 176 -18.64 -16.57 -9.59
C ASN A 176 -17.86 -15.35 -10.08
N THR A 177 -18.27 -14.17 -9.61
CA THR A 177 -17.66 -12.90 -9.97
C THR A 177 -16.61 -12.63 -8.91
N ILE A 178 -15.35 -12.47 -9.32
CA ILE A 178 -14.26 -12.15 -8.38
C ILE A 178 -14.64 -10.82 -7.69
N PRO A 179 -14.69 -10.77 -6.35
CA PRO A 179 -15.01 -9.53 -5.65
C PRO A 179 -14.05 -8.40 -6.05
N GLU A 180 -14.55 -7.17 -6.11
CA GLU A 180 -13.76 -6.01 -6.57
C GLU A 180 -12.44 -5.84 -5.79
N TRP A 181 -12.49 -6.08 -4.48
CA TRP A 181 -11.33 -6.00 -3.58
C TRP A 181 -10.26 -7.07 -3.85
N ARG A 182 -10.61 -8.17 -4.53
CA ARG A 182 -9.70 -9.23 -4.99
C ARG A 182 -9.18 -9.01 -6.42
N THR A 183 -9.71 -8.02 -7.12
CA THR A 183 -9.34 -7.79 -8.52
C THR A 183 -7.91 -7.26 -8.62
N VAL A 184 -7.05 -8.01 -9.32
CA VAL A 184 -5.64 -7.66 -9.49
C VAL A 184 -5.47 -6.69 -10.65
N LEU A 185 -4.90 -5.53 -10.38
CA LEU A 185 -4.65 -4.48 -11.37
C LEU A 185 -3.24 -4.58 -11.96
N THR A 186 -3.10 -4.23 -13.24
CA THR A 186 -1.78 -4.05 -13.87
C THR A 186 -1.10 -2.76 -13.37
N LEU A 187 0.22 -2.65 -13.55
CA LEU A 187 0.94 -1.44 -13.13
C LEU A 187 0.37 -0.21 -13.84
N SER A 188 0.15 -0.30 -15.15
CA SER A 188 -0.47 0.77 -15.95
C SER A 188 -1.85 1.19 -15.42
N GLN A 189 -2.72 0.23 -15.03
CA GLN A 189 -4.03 0.55 -14.44
C GLN A 189 -3.88 1.33 -13.13
N VAL A 190 -2.91 0.98 -12.30
CA VAL A 190 -2.65 1.68 -11.04
C VAL A 190 -2.01 3.05 -11.30
N THR A 191 -1.07 3.17 -12.25
CA THR A 191 -0.39 4.43 -12.60
C THR A 191 -1.39 5.50 -13.07
N MET A 192 -2.38 5.11 -13.89
CA MET A 192 -3.44 6.04 -14.35
C MET A 192 -4.25 6.65 -13.19
N GLU A 193 -4.31 5.97 -12.04
CA GLU A 193 -5.09 6.39 -10.88
C GLU A 193 -4.31 7.29 -9.91
N ILE A 194 -2.98 7.33 -10.02
CA ILE A 194 -2.10 8.09 -9.13
C ILE A 194 -2.51 9.57 -9.02
N PRO A 195 -2.74 10.33 -10.12
CA PRO A 195 -3.09 11.74 -10.00
C PRO A 195 -4.40 11.97 -9.23
N ARG A 196 -5.42 11.13 -9.48
CA ARG A 196 -6.72 11.21 -8.79
C ARG A 196 -6.58 10.90 -7.31
N LEU A 197 -5.84 9.84 -6.97
CA LEU A 197 -5.59 9.46 -5.58
C LEU A 197 -4.79 10.52 -4.83
N ALA A 198 -3.70 11.03 -5.43
CA ALA A 198 -2.87 12.08 -4.87
C ALA A 198 -3.69 13.34 -4.55
N ASN A 199 -4.55 13.79 -5.48
CA ASN A 199 -5.43 14.93 -5.26
C ASN A 199 -6.46 14.68 -4.14
N THR A 200 -7.02 13.47 -4.07
CA THR A 200 -7.97 13.08 -3.02
C THR A 200 -7.30 13.09 -1.63
N ILE A 201 -6.10 12.53 -1.53
CA ILE A 201 -5.30 12.53 -0.30
C ILE A 201 -4.91 13.97 0.10
N ALA A 202 -4.58 14.81 -0.87
CA ALA A 202 -4.25 16.21 -0.62
C ALA A 202 -5.44 16.98 -0.05
N SER A 203 -6.60 16.86 -0.68
CA SER A 203 -7.85 17.47 -0.22
C SER A 203 -8.21 16.99 1.20
N PHE A 204 -8.06 15.69 1.47
CA PHE A 204 -8.31 15.11 2.80
C PHE A 204 -7.48 15.79 3.90
N ALA A 205 -6.20 16.07 3.62
CA ALA A 205 -5.30 16.74 4.54
C ALA A 205 -5.60 18.25 4.68
N GLU A 206 -5.97 18.90 3.59
CA GLU A 206 -6.29 20.33 3.54
C GLU A 206 -7.56 20.66 4.32
N ASP A 207 -8.61 19.86 4.17
CA ASP A 207 -9.87 20.01 4.92
C ASP A 207 -9.63 20.05 6.45
N ARG A 208 -8.64 19.27 6.90
CA ARG A 208 -8.23 19.14 8.30
C ARG A 208 -7.13 20.12 8.71
N LEU A 209 -6.64 20.98 7.82
CA LEU A 209 -5.48 21.85 8.04
C LEU A 209 -4.22 21.08 8.49
N TRP A 210 -4.04 19.87 7.98
CA TRP A 210 -2.91 19.00 8.33
C TRP A 210 -1.68 19.20 7.46
N THR A 211 -1.79 19.94 6.35
CA THR A 211 -0.65 20.29 5.49
C THR A 211 0.54 20.85 6.26
N ARG A 212 0.30 21.61 7.35
CA ARG A 212 1.34 22.14 8.24
C ARG A 212 2.21 21.08 8.94
N TYR A 213 1.69 19.86 9.09
CA TYR A 213 2.39 18.73 9.71
C TYR A 213 3.04 17.81 8.67
N HIS A 214 2.67 17.95 7.40
CA HIS A 214 3.10 17.08 6.29
C HIS A 214 4.38 17.61 5.65
N THR A 215 5.45 17.75 6.44
CA THR A 215 6.80 17.98 5.88
C THR A 215 7.31 16.67 5.27
N PRO A 216 8.21 16.72 4.26
CA PRO A 216 8.78 15.51 3.66
C PRO A 216 9.33 14.51 4.68
N ARG A 217 10.09 14.99 5.68
CA ARG A 217 10.63 14.14 6.75
C ARG A 217 9.54 13.50 7.61
N ASN A 218 8.50 14.24 7.98
CA ASN A 218 7.40 13.69 8.79
C ASN A 218 6.64 12.61 8.03
N LEU A 219 6.42 12.80 6.72
CA LEU A 219 5.75 11.83 5.87
C LEU A 219 6.58 10.54 5.71
N VAL A 220 7.90 10.65 5.54
CA VAL A 220 8.80 9.48 5.50
C VAL A 220 8.79 8.73 6.84
N MET A 221 8.80 9.44 7.96
CA MET A 221 8.71 8.82 9.29
C MET A 221 7.37 8.13 9.53
N ALA A 222 6.27 8.72 9.06
CA ALA A 222 4.95 8.09 9.14
C ALA A 222 4.88 6.84 8.26
N LEU A 223 5.33 6.95 7.00
CA LEU A 223 5.43 5.83 6.05
C LEU A 223 6.24 4.66 6.64
N LEU A 224 7.39 4.94 7.27
CA LEU A 224 8.22 3.92 7.93
C LEU A 224 7.45 3.18 9.03
N GLY A 225 6.61 3.89 9.80
CA GLY A 225 5.74 3.28 10.79
C GLY A 225 4.75 2.29 10.17
N GLU A 226 4.06 2.69 9.11
CA GLU A 226 3.07 1.85 8.42
C GLU A 226 3.71 0.63 7.74
N VAL A 227 4.95 0.75 7.25
CA VAL A 227 5.71 -0.41 6.75
C VAL A 227 6.03 -1.41 7.86
N GLY A 228 6.26 -0.93 9.09
CA GLY A 228 6.38 -1.76 10.27
C GLY A 228 5.08 -2.50 10.59
N GLU A 229 3.94 -1.80 10.59
CA GLU A 229 2.62 -2.40 10.81
C GLU A 229 2.28 -3.45 9.72
N LEU A 230 2.60 -3.16 8.46
CA LEU A 230 2.47 -4.12 7.35
C LEU A 230 3.34 -5.37 7.56
N SER A 231 4.58 -5.20 8.03
CA SER A 231 5.52 -6.30 8.27
C SER A 231 5.06 -7.21 9.42
N GLU A 232 4.49 -6.62 10.48
CA GLU A 232 4.00 -7.34 11.66
C GLU A 232 2.95 -8.41 11.30
N LEU A 233 2.15 -8.18 10.26
CA LEU A 233 1.09 -9.09 9.83
C LEU A 233 1.59 -10.42 9.26
N LEU A 234 2.79 -10.44 8.66
CA LEU A 234 3.37 -11.65 8.04
C LEU A 234 4.65 -12.15 8.71
N GLN A 235 5.16 -11.48 9.74
CA GLN A 235 6.49 -11.78 10.31
C GLN A 235 6.67 -13.22 10.81
N PHE A 236 5.60 -13.87 11.26
CA PHE A 236 5.61 -15.27 11.74
C PHE A 236 4.81 -16.24 10.86
N LYS A 237 4.34 -15.78 9.70
CA LYS A 237 3.47 -16.61 8.85
C LYS A 237 4.31 -17.52 7.95
N GLY A 238 3.97 -18.81 7.96
CA GLY A 238 4.61 -19.82 7.12
C GLY A 238 5.95 -20.33 7.63
N ASP A 239 6.28 -20.07 8.92
CA ASP A 239 7.45 -20.64 9.60
C ASP A 239 7.09 -21.78 10.55
N ASP A 240 5.80 -22.15 10.62
CA ASP A 240 5.27 -23.30 11.38
C ASP A 240 5.57 -24.63 10.66
N HIS A 241 6.85 -24.90 10.44
CA HIS A 241 7.34 -26.20 9.99
C HIS A 241 8.05 -26.89 11.14
N GLU A 242 7.28 -27.49 12.06
CA GLU A 242 7.78 -28.57 12.93
C GLU A 242 8.22 -29.81 12.10
N ASP A 243 7.90 -29.83 10.80
CA ASP A 243 8.34 -30.86 9.86
C ASP A 243 9.41 -30.31 8.90
N TYR A 244 10.68 -30.51 9.25
CA TYR A 244 11.88 -30.12 8.47
C TYR A 244 11.94 -30.77 7.06
N ASN A 245 10.99 -31.66 6.71
CA ASN A 245 10.94 -32.41 5.46
C ASN A 245 10.04 -31.82 4.36
N LEU A 246 9.33 -30.70 4.60
CA LEU A 246 8.45 -30.08 3.59
C LEU A 246 9.08 -28.82 2.98
N GLN A 247 10.27 -28.95 2.40
CA GLN A 247 11.05 -27.86 1.81
C GLN A 247 10.48 -27.31 0.47
N GLN A 248 9.23 -27.62 0.13
CA GLN A 248 8.63 -27.36 -1.19
C GLN A 248 7.23 -26.71 -1.12
N GLN A 249 6.83 -26.11 0.01
CA GLN A 249 5.59 -25.32 0.01
C GLN A 249 5.77 -24.06 -0.85
N GLN A 250 4.95 -23.98 -1.90
CA GLN A 250 4.99 -22.89 -2.86
C GLN A 250 4.48 -21.59 -2.22
N PRO A 251 4.97 -20.42 -2.64
CA PRO A 251 4.51 -19.11 -2.14
C PRO A 251 2.99 -18.88 -2.19
N PHE A 252 2.29 -19.65 -3.02
CA PHE A 252 0.84 -19.58 -3.23
C PHE A 252 0.03 -20.09 -2.02
N ASP A 253 0.59 -20.94 -1.16
CA ASP A 253 -0.13 -21.49 0.01
C ASP A 253 -0.40 -20.44 1.08
N LEU A 254 0.48 -19.45 1.25
CA LEU A 254 0.32 -18.44 2.30
C LEU A 254 -0.90 -17.54 2.03
N VAL A 255 -1.13 -17.11 0.80
CA VAL A 255 -2.27 -16.22 0.49
C VAL A 255 -3.61 -16.96 0.59
N LEU A 256 -3.61 -18.28 0.36
CA LEU A 256 -4.78 -19.13 0.53
C LEU A 256 -5.06 -19.49 1.99
N SER A 257 -4.04 -19.48 2.85
CA SER A 257 -4.19 -19.79 4.28
C SER A 257 -4.61 -18.60 5.15
N LEU A 258 -4.57 -17.37 4.62
CA LEU A 258 -4.98 -16.18 5.35
C LEU A 258 -6.50 -16.06 5.44
N GLU A 259 -6.99 -15.79 6.65
CA GLU A 259 -8.41 -15.49 6.88
C GLU A 259 -8.80 -14.13 6.30
N ARG A 260 -10.10 -13.93 6.02
CA ARG A 260 -10.63 -12.65 5.51
C ARG A 260 -10.20 -11.45 6.36
N LYS A 261 -10.24 -11.59 7.69
CA LYS A 261 -9.85 -10.53 8.63
C LYS A 261 -8.36 -10.19 8.53
N GLU A 262 -7.51 -11.15 8.21
CA GLU A 262 -6.07 -10.93 8.03
C GLU A 262 -5.79 -10.21 6.71
N LEU A 263 -6.49 -10.60 5.64
CA LEU A 263 -6.44 -9.91 4.35
C LEU A 263 -6.95 -8.47 4.45
N ASP A 264 -8.00 -8.22 5.22
CA ASP A 264 -8.52 -6.87 5.45
C ASP A 264 -7.48 -5.99 6.19
N LYS A 265 -6.75 -6.55 7.17
CA LYS A 265 -5.64 -5.83 7.83
C LYS A 265 -4.49 -5.56 6.87
N LEU A 266 -4.06 -6.55 6.08
CA LEU A 266 -3.02 -6.38 5.06
C LEU A 266 -3.40 -5.29 4.05
N SER A 267 -4.66 -5.30 3.61
CA SER A 267 -5.22 -4.26 2.75
C SER A 267 -5.16 -2.88 3.40
N GLN A 268 -5.51 -2.78 4.69
CA GLN A 268 -5.45 -1.53 5.44
C GLN A 268 -4.03 -0.96 5.59
N GLU A 269 -3.03 -1.79 5.89
CA GLU A 269 -1.65 -1.29 6.06
C GLU A 269 -0.95 -1.03 4.73
N LEU A 270 -1.22 -1.85 3.71
CA LEU A 270 -0.75 -1.58 2.35
C LEU A 270 -1.29 -0.24 1.81
N ALA A 271 -2.55 0.07 2.14
CA ALA A 271 -3.17 1.34 1.81
C ALA A 271 -2.52 2.51 2.57
N ASP A 272 -2.23 2.38 3.87
CA ASP A 272 -1.62 3.46 4.64
C ASP A 272 -0.20 3.79 4.14
N VAL A 273 0.64 2.78 3.84
CA VAL A 273 1.95 2.99 3.20
C VAL A 273 1.79 3.77 1.89
N SER A 274 0.84 3.35 1.05
CA SER A 274 0.57 4.00 -0.25
C SER A 274 0.06 5.44 -0.09
N ILE A 275 -0.78 5.71 0.91
CA ILE A 275 -1.31 7.05 1.20
C ILE A 275 -0.18 8.00 1.57
N TYR A 276 0.71 7.60 2.49
CA TYR A 276 1.85 8.46 2.85
C TYR A 276 2.83 8.64 1.69
N LEU A 277 3.06 7.60 0.87
CA LEU A 277 3.93 7.71 -0.31
C LEU A 277 3.39 8.70 -1.33
N LEU A 278 2.11 8.62 -1.67
CA LEU A 278 1.46 9.54 -2.60
C LEU A 278 1.35 10.96 -2.02
N ARG A 279 1.16 11.09 -0.69
CA ARG A 279 1.21 12.40 -0.04
C ARG A 279 2.61 13.00 -0.09
N LEU A 280 3.65 12.20 0.11
CA LEU A 280 5.04 12.64 -0.04
C LEU A 280 5.31 13.10 -1.47
N ALA A 281 4.90 12.32 -2.47
CA ALA A 281 5.04 12.70 -3.87
C ALA A 281 4.34 14.05 -4.18
N THR A 282 3.17 14.28 -3.59
CA THR A 282 2.45 15.55 -3.71
C THR A 282 3.18 16.72 -3.05
N VAL A 283 3.68 16.53 -1.82
CA VAL A 283 4.39 17.58 -1.07
C VAL A 283 5.74 17.94 -1.71
N CYS A 284 6.40 16.96 -2.34
CA CYS A 284 7.65 17.16 -3.07
C CYS A 284 7.44 17.62 -4.52
N ASP A 285 6.20 17.76 -4.99
CA ASP A 285 5.85 18.15 -6.37
C ASP A 285 6.44 17.20 -7.44
N VAL A 286 6.36 15.90 -7.19
CA VAL A 286 6.93 14.85 -8.06
C VAL A 286 5.89 13.84 -8.57
N VAL A 287 4.60 14.18 -8.53
CA VAL A 287 3.52 13.29 -9.01
C VAL A 287 3.61 13.03 -10.52
N SER A 288 3.83 14.06 -11.36
CA SER A 288 4.00 13.87 -12.81
C SER A 288 5.26 13.08 -13.16
N PRO A 289 6.46 13.44 -12.64
CA PRO A 289 7.66 12.63 -12.85
C PRO A 289 7.53 11.18 -12.39
N LEU A 290 6.79 10.94 -11.28
CA LEU A 290 6.50 9.58 -10.82
C LEU A 290 5.69 8.78 -11.85
N CYS A 291 4.61 9.36 -12.39
CA CYS A 291 3.81 8.71 -13.42
C CYS A 291 4.66 8.39 -14.67
N GLU A 292 5.47 9.34 -15.13
CA GLU A 292 6.38 9.16 -16.27
C GLU A 292 7.38 8.03 -16.04
N ALA A 293 7.99 7.98 -14.84
CA ALA A 293 8.92 6.91 -14.48
C ALA A 293 8.24 5.53 -14.46
N LEU A 294 7.03 5.44 -13.89
CA LEU A 294 6.26 4.19 -13.83
C LEU A 294 5.81 3.73 -15.22
N ASP A 295 5.41 4.65 -16.10
CA ASP A 295 5.03 4.32 -17.47
C ASP A 295 6.24 3.76 -18.25
N GLY A 296 7.44 4.35 -18.08
CA GLY A 296 8.69 3.82 -18.65
C GLY A 296 8.99 2.37 -18.24
N MET A 297 8.74 2.02 -16.97
CA MET A 297 8.91 0.65 -16.46
C MET A 297 7.91 -0.35 -17.07
N THR A 298 6.74 0.12 -17.52
CA THR A 298 5.76 -0.75 -18.21
C THR A 298 6.09 -1.02 -19.67
N THR A 299 6.89 -0.15 -20.31
CA THR A 299 7.27 -0.29 -21.71
C THR A 299 8.45 -1.23 -21.92
N GLU A 300 9.41 -1.23 -20.99
CA GLU A 300 10.61 -2.09 -21.07
C GLU A 300 10.27 -3.59 -20.89
N SER A 301 9.16 -3.92 -20.24
CA SER A 301 8.72 -5.30 -20.01
C SER A 301 7.99 -5.95 -21.21
N LYS A 302 7.91 -5.27 -22.36
CA LYS A 302 7.34 -5.82 -23.60
C LYS A 302 8.38 -6.17 -24.67
N GLU A 303 9.66 -5.84 -24.47
CA GLU A 303 10.72 -6.02 -25.47
C GLU A 303 11.61 -7.26 -25.22
N ASP A 304 11.39 -8.03 -24.16
CA ASP A 304 12.11 -9.29 -23.85
C ASP A 304 11.26 -10.57 -24.06
#